data_AF-A0A147HXA2-F1
#
_entry.id   AF-A0A147HXA2-F1
#
_cell.length_a   1.000
_cell.length_b   1.000
_cell.length_c   1.000
_cell.angle_alpha   90.00
_cell.angle_beta   90.00
_cell.angle_gamma   90.00
#
_symmetry.space_group_name_H-M   'P 1'
#
loop_
_entity.id
_entity.type
_entity.pdbx_description
1 polymer ?
#
loop_
_entity_poly.entity_id
_entity_poly.type
_entity_poly.pdbx_seq_one_letter_code
_entity_poly.pdbx_strand_id
1 'polypeptide(L)'
;MKVARYGVALGVLLAGCATMPKEKPLLTNRALARAAAKCHVKSLGVHYSRTGKLPYGDYLIPASEIDADGPDARPSTACMFAALKGYRRDYLGQVEHEPAACPAR
;
A
#
# COMPACT_ATOMS: atom_id res chain seq x y z
N MET A 1 -62.83 -10.13 -13.65
CA MET A 1 -61.37 -9.93 -13.75
C MET A 1 -61.05 -8.44 -13.58
N LYS A 2 -60.37 -8.06 -12.49
CA LYS A 2 -59.40 -6.94 -12.37
C LYS A 2 -59.11 -6.72 -10.89
N VAL A 3 -58.00 -7.28 -10.41
CA VAL A 3 -57.47 -7.02 -9.07
C VAL A 3 -56.32 -6.03 -9.27
N ALA A 4 -56.49 -4.81 -8.78
CA ALA A 4 -55.46 -3.77 -8.81
C ALA A 4 -54.30 -4.18 -7.90
N ARG A 5 -53.11 -4.36 -8.50
CA ARG A 5 -51.87 -4.65 -7.77
C ARG A 5 -51.35 -3.36 -7.16
N TYR A 6 -51.51 -3.20 -5.85
CA TYR A 6 -50.78 -2.21 -5.08
C TYR A 6 -49.33 -2.67 -4.95
N GLY A 7 -48.43 -1.89 -5.55
CA GLY A 7 -47.01 -1.98 -5.29
C GLY A 7 -46.75 -1.60 -3.83
N VAL A 8 -46.14 -2.52 -3.10
CA VAL A 8 -45.42 -2.18 -1.87
C VAL A 8 -43.99 -2.62 -2.08
N ALA A 9 -43.17 -1.64 -2.41
CA ALA A 9 -41.72 -1.75 -2.40
C ALA A 9 -41.27 -2.05 -0.97
N LEU A 10 -40.95 -3.31 -0.69
CA LEU A 10 -40.26 -3.69 0.53
C LEU A 10 -38.76 -3.67 0.25
N GLY A 11 -38.19 -2.46 0.27
CA GLY A 11 -36.75 -2.25 0.30
C GLY A 11 -36.19 -2.85 1.57
N VAL A 12 -35.66 -4.07 1.48
CA VAL A 12 -34.85 -4.68 2.54
C VAL A 12 -33.55 -3.90 2.62
N LEU A 13 -33.54 -2.89 3.50
CA LEU A 13 -32.35 -2.23 3.99
C LEU A 13 -31.45 -3.30 4.63
N LEU A 14 -30.50 -3.80 3.82
CA LEU A 14 -29.31 -4.49 4.29
C LEU A 14 -28.49 -3.50 5.12
N ALA A 15 -28.86 -3.33 6.39
CA ALA A 15 -28.00 -2.77 7.42
C ALA A 15 -26.88 -3.79 7.69
N GLY A 16 -25.94 -3.90 6.76
CA GLY A 16 -24.69 -4.60 6.99
C GLY A 16 -23.96 -3.84 8.08
N CYS A 17 -23.82 -4.46 9.26
CA CYS A 17 -22.91 -4.00 10.30
C CYS A 17 -21.51 -3.92 9.70
N ALA A 18 -21.13 -2.74 9.21
CA ALA A 18 -19.74 -2.42 8.91
C ALA A 18 -19.04 -2.28 10.26
N THR A 19 -18.61 -3.40 10.84
CA THR A 19 -17.61 -3.41 11.91
C THR A 19 -16.36 -2.76 11.35
N MET A 20 -16.22 -1.46 11.58
CA MET A 20 -14.99 -0.76 11.24
C MET A 20 -13.85 -1.41 12.03
N PRO A 21 -12.83 -1.99 11.37
CA PRO A 21 -11.70 -2.53 12.10
C PRO A 21 -11.06 -1.38 12.88
N LYS A 22 -11.08 -1.46 14.21
CA LYS A 22 -10.44 -0.49 15.12
C LYS A 22 -8.92 -0.43 14.92
N GLU A 23 -8.34 -1.48 14.33
CA GLU A 23 -6.93 -1.57 14.06
C GLU A 23 -6.58 -1.20 12.62
N LYS A 24 -5.45 -0.51 12.44
CA LYS A 24 -4.87 -0.24 11.13
C LYS A 24 -4.64 -1.56 10.37
N PRO A 25 -5.01 -1.65 9.08
CA PRO A 25 -4.75 -2.85 8.28
C PRO A 25 -3.25 -3.11 8.13
N LEU A 26 -2.88 -4.38 7.97
CA LEU A 26 -1.49 -4.76 7.67
C LEU A 26 -1.08 -4.24 6.28
N LEU A 27 0.21 -3.92 6.12
CA LEU A 27 0.77 -3.60 4.81
C LEU A 27 0.60 -4.81 3.87
N THR A 28 0.15 -4.53 2.64
CA THR A 28 -0.02 -5.54 1.59
C THR A 28 0.71 -5.13 0.32
N ASN A 29 1.03 -6.09 -0.55
CA ASN A 29 1.63 -5.81 -1.85
C ASN A 29 0.82 -4.78 -2.65
N ARG A 30 -0.51 -4.84 -2.58
CA ARG A 30 -1.39 -3.89 -3.27
C ARG A 30 -1.31 -2.48 -2.67
N ALA A 31 -1.24 -2.37 -1.35
CA ALA A 31 -1.07 -1.08 -0.68
C ALA A 31 0.30 -0.47 -0.99
N LEU A 32 1.36 -1.27 -0.95
CA LEU A 32 2.71 -0.85 -1.30
C LEU A 32 2.80 -0.39 -2.76
N ALA A 33 2.28 -1.17 -3.71
CA ALA A 33 2.28 -0.80 -5.13
C ALA A 33 1.52 0.49 -5.41
N ARG A 34 0.39 0.73 -4.71
CA ARG A 34 -0.37 1.98 -4.82
C ARG A 34 0.40 3.18 -4.26
N ALA A 35 1.03 3.01 -3.10
CA ALA A 35 1.88 4.05 -2.52
C ALA A 35 3.07 4.35 -3.43
N ALA A 36 3.73 3.32 -3.95
CA ALA A 36 4.85 3.44 -4.86
C ALA A 36 4.48 4.22 -6.14
N ALA A 37 3.34 3.87 -6.76
CA ALA A 37 2.82 4.59 -7.92
C ALA A 37 2.51 6.07 -7.60
N LYS A 38 1.94 6.36 -6.42
CA LYS A 38 1.66 7.73 -5.98
C LYS A 38 2.94 8.55 -5.74
N CYS A 39 4.01 7.89 -5.30
CA CYS A 39 5.30 8.51 -5.00
C CYS A 39 6.30 8.39 -6.15
N HIS A 40 5.86 7.94 -7.34
CA HIS A 40 6.69 7.75 -8.53
C HIS A 40 7.94 6.86 -8.31
N VAL A 41 7.83 5.86 -7.43
CA VAL A 41 8.87 4.86 -7.17
C VAL A 41 8.43 3.46 -7.59
N LYS A 42 9.39 2.54 -7.71
CA LYS A 42 9.10 1.14 -8.03
C LYS A 42 8.96 0.30 -6.75
N SER A 43 7.83 -0.35 -6.57
CA SER A 43 7.64 -1.35 -5.51
C SER A 43 8.43 -2.62 -5.81
N LEU A 44 9.14 -3.17 -4.84
CA LEU A 44 9.83 -4.46 -4.92
C LEU A 44 9.04 -5.59 -4.26
N GLY A 45 8.21 -5.26 -3.27
CA GLY A 45 7.27 -6.22 -2.68
C GLY A 45 7.18 -6.07 -1.16
N VAL A 46 6.24 -6.82 -0.59
CA VAL A 46 6.01 -6.92 0.85
C VAL A 46 6.46 -8.30 1.33
N HIS A 47 7.27 -8.30 2.37
CA HIS A 47 7.78 -9.48 3.04
C HIS A 47 6.98 -9.71 4.32
N TYR A 48 6.46 -10.93 4.47
CA TYR A 48 5.67 -11.33 5.63
C TYR A 48 6.50 -12.28 6.49
N SER A 49 6.65 -11.95 7.77
CA SER A 49 7.26 -12.88 8.70
C SER A 49 6.26 -13.96 9.13
N ARG A 50 6.74 -15.21 9.21
CA ARG A 50 5.98 -16.32 9.82
C ARG A 50 5.99 -16.28 11.35
N THR A 51 6.87 -15.47 11.95
CA THR A 51 7.06 -15.40 13.42
C THR A 51 6.18 -14.35 14.10
N GLY A 52 5.15 -13.84 13.42
CA GLY A 52 4.23 -12.83 13.97
C GLY A 52 4.76 -11.40 13.94
N LYS A 53 5.91 -11.14 13.31
CA LYS A 53 6.38 -9.77 13.05
C LYS A 53 5.52 -9.09 12.00
N LEU A 54 5.41 -7.76 12.10
CA LEU A 54 4.71 -6.96 11.11
C LEU A 54 5.36 -7.10 9.72
N PRO A 55 4.59 -7.00 8.63
CA PRO A 55 5.16 -6.98 7.29
C PRO A 55 6.03 -5.74 7.08
N TYR A 56 7.07 -5.87 6.29
CA TYR A 56 7.87 -4.75 5.78
C TYR A 56 7.81 -4.73 4.26
N GLY A 57 8.03 -3.57 3.65
CA GLY A 57 7.94 -3.41 2.19
C GLY A 57 9.17 -2.73 1.63
N ASP A 58 9.62 -3.19 0.46
CA ASP A 58 10.81 -2.67 -0.20
C ASP A 58 10.43 -1.92 -1.47
N TYR A 59 11.17 -0.85 -1.77
CA TYR A 59 11.00 -0.05 -2.98
C TYR A 59 12.34 0.51 -3.48
N LEU A 60 12.39 0.83 -4.77
CA LEU A 60 13.57 1.46 -5.37
C LEU A 60 13.56 2.97 -5.18
N ILE A 61 14.71 3.49 -4.79
CA ILE A 61 14.97 4.93 -4.76
C ILE A 61 15.26 5.44 -6.18
N PRO A 62 14.67 6.57 -6.59
CA PRO A 62 14.99 7.20 -7.88
C PRO A 62 16.47 7.59 -7.97
N ALA A 63 17.08 7.44 -9.15
CA ALA A 63 18.49 7.79 -9.35
C ALA A 63 18.81 9.25 -8.98
N SER A 64 17.86 10.17 -9.21
CA SER A 64 17.97 11.59 -8.84
C SER A 64 18.04 11.86 -7.34
N GLU A 65 17.74 10.87 -6.50
CA GLU A 65 17.68 10.99 -5.04
C GLU A 65 18.75 10.17 -4.32
N ILE A 66 19.63 9.49 -5.08
CA ILE A 66 20.71 8.67 -4.51
C ILE A 66 21.68 9.56 -3.71
N ASP A 67 22.05 10.71 -4.27
CA ASP A 67 23.02 11.66 -3.71
C ASP A 67 22.42 12.61 -2.64
N ALA A 68 21.17 12.41 -2.24
CA ALA A 68 20.59 13.19 -1.14
C ALA A 68 21.38 12.93 0.17
N ASP A 69 21.46 13.93 1.06
CA ASP A 69 22.21 13.91 2.34
C ASP A 69 21.74 12.86 3.39
N GLY A 70 20.98 11.86 2.95
CA GLY A 70 20.52 10.74 3.76
C GLY A 70 19.14 10.26 3.33
N PRO A 71 18.71 9.09 3.83
CA PRO A 71 17.42 8.48 3.50
C PRO A 71 16.22 9.37 3.85
N ASP A 72 16.36 10.23 4.88
CA ASP A 72 15.31 11.14 5.35
C ASP A 72 15.20 12.44 4.53
N ALA A 73 16.27 12.81 3.80
CA ALA A 73 16.27 13.97 2.91
C ALA A 73 15.59 13.65 1.56
N ARG A 74 15.40 12.36 1.24
CA ARG A 74 14.82 11.88 -0.02
C ARG A 74 13.31 12.17 -0.07
N PRO A 75 12.80 12.95 -1.05
CA PRO A 75 11.38 13.27 -1.14
C PRO A 75 10.51 12.04 -1.36
N SER A 76 11.01 11.02 -2.07
CA SER A 76 10.30 9.74 -2.24
C SER A 76 10.06 9.02 -0.91
N THR A 77 11.03 9.06 0.00
CA THR A 77 10.91 8.49 1.35
C THR A 77 9.78 9.17 2.13
N ALA A 78 9.80 10.50 2.21
CA ALA A 78 8.75 11.26 2.90
C ALA A 78 7.35 10.97 2.33
N CYS A 79 7.25 10.89 0.99
CA CYS A 79 6.00 10.54 0.33
C CYS A 79 5.52 9.13 0.70
N MET A 80 6.41 8.12 0.66
CA MET A 80 6.07 6.74 1.01
C MET A 80 5.61 6.62 2.47
N PHE A 81 6.27 7.33 3.39
CA PHE A 81 5.86 7.36 4.79
C PHE A 81 4.45 7.93 4.97
N ALA A 82 4.15 9.04 4.29
CA ALA A 82 2.83 9.66 4.33
C ALA A 82 1.75 8.75 3.69
N ALA A 83 2.04 8.16 2.53
CA ALA A 83 1.13 7.28 1.80
C ALA A 83 0.77 6.01 2.59
N LEU A 84 1.69 5.51 3.42
CA LEU A 84 1.51 4.29 4.21
C LEU A 84 1.19 4.53 5.69
N LYS A 85 0.93 5.77 6.11
CA LYS A 85 0.63 6.13 7.51
C LYS A 85 -0.56 5.35 8.12
N GLY A 86 -1.50 4.93 7.27
CA GLY A 86 -2.68 4.15 7.63
C GLY A 86 -2.45 2.65 7.81
N TYR A 87 -1.27 2.13 7.47
CA TYR A 87 -0.96 0.69 7.51
C TYR A 87 -0.01 0.35 8.65
N ARG A 88 -0.19 -0.85 9.24
CA ARG A 88 0.80 -1.44 10.15
C ARG A 88 1.92 -2.07 9.33
N ARG A 89 3.15 -1.67 9.62
CA ARG A 89 4.39 -2.17 9.01
C ARG A 89 5.52 -2.09 10.03
N ASP A 90 6.55 -2.92 9.85
CA ASP A 90 7.76 -2.88 10.66
C ASP A 90 8.67 -1.73 10.21
N TYR A 91 9.17 -1.81 8.97
CA TYR A 91 9.96 -0.76 8.32
C TYR A 91 9.67 -0.71 6.81
N LEU A 92 10.30 0.23 6.10
CA LEU A 92 10.40 0.19 4.64
C LEU A 92 11.86 0.06 4.24
N GLY A 93 12.20 -0.96 3.47
CA GLY A 93 13.53 -1.09 2.90
C GLY A 93 13.67 -0.17 1.69
N GLN A 94 14.75 0.59 1.69
CA GLN A 94 15.17 1.40 0.55
C GLN A 94 16.23 0.60 -0.19
N VAL A 95 15.91 0.15 -1.40
CA VAL A 95 16.90 -0.48 -2.27
C VAL A 95 17.36 0.59 -3.22
N GLU A 96 18.62 0.99 -3.10
CA GLU A 96 19.23 1.87 -4.09
C GLU A 96 19.21 1.13 -5.42
N HIS A 97 19.01 1.89 -6.50
CA HIS A 97 19.00 1.30 -7.82
C HIS A 97 20.34 0.57 -8.03
N GLU A 98 20.35 -0.76 -7.96
CA GLU A 98 21.48 -1.50 -8.49
C GLU A 98 21.53 -1.08 -9.97
N PRO A 99 22.62 -0.46 -10.46
CA PRO A 99 22.76 -0.27 -11.89
C PRO A 99 22.64 -1.69 -12.42
N ALA A 100 21.64 -1.94 -13.27
CA ALA A 100 21.45 -3.26 -13.85
C ALA A 100 22.82 -3.70 -14.34
N ALA A 101 23.44 -4.66 -13.65
CA ALA A 101 24.69 -5.22 -14.10
C ALA A 101 24.31 -5.84 -15.43
N CYS A 102 24.64 -5.14 -16.52
CA CYS A 102 24.45 -5.66 -17.85
C CYS A 102 25.10 -7.05 -17.82
N PRO A 103 24.38 -8.14 -18.14
CA PRO A 103 25.04 -9.43 -18.25
C PRO A 103 26.13 -9.26 -19.32
N ALA A 104 27.39 -9.43 -18.92
CA ALA A 104 28.51 -9.43 -19.83
C ALA A 104 28.20 -10.48 -20.91
N ARG A 105 28.08 -10.04 -22.17
CA ARG A 105 28.04 -10.91 -23.33
C ARG A 105 29.45 -11.30 -23.73
#